data_AF-A0A9R1CWV8-F1
#
_entry.id   AF-A0A9R1CWV8-F1
#
_cell.length_a   1.000
_cell.length_b   1.000
_cell.length_c   1.000
_cell.angle_alpha   90.00
_cell.angle_beta   90.00
_cell.angle_gamma   90.00
#
_symmetry.space_group_name_H-M   'P 1'
#
loop_
_entity.id
_entity.type
_entity.pdbx_description
1 polymer ?
#
loop_
_entity_poly.entity_id
_entity_poly.type
_entity_poly.pdbx_seq_one_letter_code
_entity_poly.pdbx_strand_id
1 'polypeptide(L)'
;MTTGTITIRGSVYQGAQRYAKEHNVSLDTFVESIIVKAIGLDRPKRVKKKKFKLKSFDELSPRVRSLIGPGNASKEVEEDINGRNARMEYLEEKYGK
;
A
#
# COMPACT_ATOMS: atom_id res chain seq x y z
N MET A 1 -21.68 -18.63 22.22
CA MET A 1 -20.52 -17.73 22.46
C MET A 1 -19.89 -18.16 23.77
N THR A 2 -18.58 -18.38 23.81
CA THR A 2 -17.87 -18.71 25.05
C THR A 2 -17.65 -17.42 25.84
N THR A 3 -18.20 -17.34 27.05
CA THR A 3 -17.95 -16.23 27.97
C THR A 3 -16.71 -16.52 28.79
N GLY A 4 -15.85 -15.51 28.95
CA GLY A 4 -14.62 -15.59 29.74
C GLY A 4 -14.49 -14.35 30.61
N THR A 5 -14.02 -14.53 31.84
CA THR A 5 -13.76 -13.41 32.77
C THR A 5 -12.28 -13.07 32.74
N ILE A 6 -11.94 -11.80 32.57
CA ILE A 6 -10.56 -11.31 32.59
C ILE A 6 -10.40 -10.36 33.77
N THR A 7 -9.42 -10.62 34.62
CA THR A 7 -9.07 -9.71 35.72
C THR A 7 -7.98 -8.76 35.25
N ILE A 8 -8.21 -7.45 35.40
CA ILE A 8 -7.24 -6.40 35.06
C ILE A 8 -6.98 -5.49 36.27
N ARG A 9 -5.82 -4.85 36.28
CA ARG A 9 -5.48 -3.86 37.32
C ARG A 9 -6.43 -2.67 37.25
N GLY A 10 -6.85 -2.14 38.40
CA GLY A 10 -7.81 -1.03 38.47
C GLY A 10 -7.37 0.24 37.72
N SER A 11 -6.08 0.56 37.74
CA SER A 11 -5.53 1.70 36.97
C SER A 11 -5.69 1.53 35.46
N VAL A 12 -5.55 0.30 34.95
CA VAL A 12 -5.74 -0.02 33.52
C VAL A 12 -7.21 0.08 33.15
N TYR A 13 -8.11 -0.42 34.01
CA TYR A 13 -9.55 -0.31 33.82
C TYR A 13 -10.00 1.16 33.71
N GLN A 14 -9.51 2.03 34.61
CA GLN A 14 -9.84 3.46 34.57
C GLN A 14 -9.35 4.13 33.29
N GLY A 15 -8.13 3.80 32.84
CA GLY A 15 -7.61 4.29 31.56
C GLY A 15 -8.46 3.85 30.37
N ALA A 16 -8.84 2.57 30.33
CA ALA A 16 -9.71 2.02 29.28
C ALA A 16 -11.10 2.66 29.28
N GLN A 17 -11.68 2.86 30.47
CA GLN A 17 -12.99 3.51 30.62
C GLN A 17 -12.97 4.97 30.17
N ARG A 18 -11.88 5.70 30.47
CA ARG A 18 -11.70 7.08 30.01
C ARG A 18 -11.60 7.15 28.48
N TYR A 19 -10.76 6.30 27.89
CA TYR A 19 -10.62 6.23 26.43
C TYR A 19 -11.93 5.88 25.73
N ALA A 20 -12.66 4.88 26.23
CA ALA A 20 -13.95 4.48 25.70
C ALA A 20 -14.96 5.64 25.69
N LYS A 21 -14.99 6.44 26.77
CA LYS A 21 -15.82 7.65 26.85
C LYS A 21 -15.38 8.74 25.87
N GLU A 22 -14.08 9.00 25.76
CA GLU A 22 -13.54 10.04 24.87
C GLU A 22 -13.82 9.73 23.39
N HIS A 23 -13.87 8.45 23.02
CA HIS A 23 -14.07 7.99 21.65
C HIS A 23 -15.49 7.46 21.35
N ASN A 24 -16.44 7.63 22.27
CA ASN A 24 -17.83 7.15 22.15
C ASN A 24 -17.94 5.66 21.78
N VAL A 25 -17.08 4.82 22.36
CA VAL A 25 -17.07 3.36 22.15
C VAL A 25 -17.45 2.65 23.44
N SER A 26 -18.05 1.46 23.35
CA SER A 26 -18.27 0.63 24.54
C SER A 26 -16.92 0.11 25.07
N LEU A 27 -16.85 -0.12 26.39
CA LEU A 27 -15.65 -0.68 27.00
C LEU A 27 -15.36 -2.09 26.47
N ASP A 28 -16.40 -2.90 26.29
CA ASP A 28 -16.27 -4.27 25.80
C ASP A 28 -15.69 -4.30 24.38
N THR A 29 -16.22 -3.48 23.47
CA THR A 29 -15.72 -3.37 22.10
C THR A 29 -14.27 -2.86 22.07
N PHE A 30 -13.93 -1.92 22.96
CA PHE A 30 -12.55 -1.45 23.08
C PHE A 30 -11.60 -2.56 23.54
N VAL A 31 -11.96 -3.30 24.59
CA VAL A 31 -11.16 -4.41 25.12
C VAL A 31 -11.00 -5.52 24.09
N GLU A 32 -12.08 -5.90 23.39
CA GLU A 32 -12.04 -6.86 22.29
C GLU A 32 -11.06 -6.41 21.20
N SER A 33 -11.09 -5.14 20.79
CA SER A 33 -10.18 -4.62 19.77
C SER A 33 -8.71 -4.71 20.18
N ILE A 34 -8.40 -4.53 21.46
CA ILE A 34 -7.04 -4.68 22.00
C ILE A 34 -6.62 -6.15 21.96
N ILE A 35 -7.48 -7.06 22.41
CA ILE A 35 -7.21 -8.50 22.41
C ILE A 35 -6.93 -8.99 20.99
N VAL A 36 -7.77 -8.60 20.02
CA VAL A 36 -7.61 -8.93 18.60
C VAL A 36 -6.28 -8.40 18.04
N LYS A 37 -5.91 -7.15 18.37
CA LYS A 37 -4.61 -6.57 18.00
C LYS A 37 -3.42 -7.27 18.66
N ALA A 38 -3.53 -7.61 19.94
CA ALA A 38 -2.45 -8.24 20.72
C ALA A 38 -2.17 -9.68 20.28
N ILE A 39 -3.23 -10.47 20.04
CA ILE A 39 -3.13 -11.84 19.50
C ILE A 39 -2.67 -11.80 18.02
N GLY A 40 -2.70 -10.63 17.39
CA GLY A 40 -2.29 -10.45 16.01
C GLY A 40 -3.28 -11.05 15.01
N LEU A 41 -4.53 -11.27 15.43
CA LEU A 41 -5.64 -11.61 14.54
C LEU A 41 -5.91 -10.49 13.53
N ASP A 42 -5.64 -9.24 13.94
CA ASP A 42 -5.71 -8.04 13.09
C ASP A 42 -4.40 -7.71 12.35
N ARG A 43 -3.36 -8.54 12.48
CA ARG A 43 -2.23 -8.38 11.57
C ARG A 43 -2.72 -8.85 10.20
N PRO A 44 -2.79 -8.00 9.17
CA PRO A 44 -2.89 -8.53 7.82
C PRO A 44 -1.74 -9.51 7.72
N LYS A 45 -2.04 -10.82 7.48
CA LYS A 45 -1.03 -11.86 7.24
C LYS A 45 0.10 -11.17 6.53
N ARG A 46 1.30 -11.07 7.12
CA ARG A 46 2.42 -10.34 6.50
C ARG A 46 2.53 -10.87 5.08
N VAL A 47 1.92 -10.18 4.12
CA VAL A 47 2.03 -10.49 2.72
C VAL A 47 3.46 -10.08 2.51
N LYS A 48 4.37 -11.04 2.57
CA LYS A 48 5.76 -10.83 2.20
C LYS A 48 5.66 -10.07 0.90
N LYS A 49 6.01 -8.78 0.91
CA LYS A 49 5.94 -7.93 -0.28
C LYS A 49 6.79 -8.68 -1.29
N LYS A 50 6.16 -9.43 -2.20
CA LYS A 50 6.88 -10.13 -3.26
C LYS A 50 7.54 -8.99 -4.01
N LYS A 51 8.87 -8.88 -3.88
CA LYS A 51 9.65 -7.94 -4.68
C LYS A 51 9.55 -8.48 -6.10
N PHE A 52 8.56 -8.03 -6.85
CA PHE A 52 8.47 -8.30 -8.28
C PHE A 52 9.63 -7.54 -8.90
N LYS A 53 10.67 -8.27 -9.34
CA LYS A 53 11.66 -7.71 -10.24
C LYS A 53 11.03 -7.67 -11.64
N LEU A 54 11.21 -6.56 -12.35
CA LEU A 54 10.85 -6.48 -13.75
C LEU A 54 11.68 -7.51 -14.52
N LYS A 55 11.03 -8.24 -15.42
CA LYS A 55 11.68 -9.20 -16.30
C LYS A 55 12.48 -8.45 -17.36
N SER A 56 13.63 -8.99 -17.76
CA SER A 56 14.36 -8.46 -18.92
C SER A 56 13.54 -8.66 -20.20
N PHE A 57 13.85 -7.91 -21.27
CA PHE A 57 13.15 -8.04 -22.55
C PHE A 57 13.16 -9.50 -23.06
N ASP A 58 14.28 -10.19 -22.85
CA ASP A 58 14.48 -11.59 -23.22
C ASP A 58 13.75 -12.61 -22.34
N GLU A 59 13.10 -12.15 -21.27
CA GLU A 59 12.26 -12.95 -20.39
C GLU A 59 10.76 -12.67 -20.59
N LEU A 60 10.41 -11.70 -21.44
CA LEU A 60 9.03 -11.40 -21.80
C LEU A 60 8.46 -12.45 -22.74
N SER A 61 7.13 -12.64 -22.73
CA SER A 61 6.48 -13.54 -23.69
C SER A 61 6.57 -12.97 -25.12
N PRO A 62 6.55 -13.82 -26.16
CA PRO A 62 6.63 -13.36 -27.55
C PRO A 62 5.58 -12.30 -27.89
N ARG A 63 4.36 -12.46 -27.34
CA ARG A 63 3.24 -11.51 -27.51
C ARG A 63 3.50 -10.14 -26.89
N VAL A 64 4.23 -10.08 -25.78
CA VAL A 64 4.57 -8.81 -25.13
C VAL A 64 5.77 -8.17 -25.84
N ARG A 65 6.76 -8.96 -26.27
CA ARG A 65 7.88 -8.45 -27.07
C ARG A 65 7.42 -7.85 -28.39
N SER A 66 6.46 -8.47 -29.07
CA SER A 66 5.91 -7.96 -30.33
C SER A 66 5.17 -6.63 -30.15
N LEU A 67 4.60 -6.39 -28.97
CA LEU A 67 3.90 -5.13 -28.66
C LEU A 67 4.85 -3.98 -28.32
N ILE A 68 5.98 -4.29 -27.68
CA ILE A 68 6.99 -3.28 -27.28
C ILE A 68 7.95 -2.98 -28.44
N GLY A 69 8.13 -3.95 -29.37
CA GLY A 69 9.07 -3.86 -30.47
C GLY A 69 10.54 -3.86 -30.00
N PRO A 70 11.52 -4.08 -30.89
CA PRO A 70 12.91 -3.74 -30.61
C PRO A 70 13.04 -2.22 -30.70
N GLY A 71 12.38 -1.50 -29.80
CA GLY A 71 12.65 -0.08 -29.61
C GLY A 71 14.09 0.02 -29.17
N ASN A 72 14.98 0.47 -30.06
CA ASN A 72 16.24 1.06 -29.63
C ASN A 72 15.81 2.08 -28.59
N ALA A 73 16.19 1.88 -27.33
CA ALA A 73 16.04 2.90 -26.33
C ALA A 73 16.73 4.13 -26.91
N SER A 74 15.94 5.11 -27.37
CA SER A 74 16.39 6.47 -27.49
C SER A 74 17.09 6.72 -26.16
N LYS A 75 18.31 7.26 -26.21
CA LYS A 75 19.00 7.74 -25.02
C LYS A 75 18.19 8.92 -24.48
N GLU A 76 17.03 8.62 -23.92
CA GLU A 76 16.19 9.57 -23.24
C GLU A 76 16.89 9.81 -21.91
N VAL A 77 17.35 11.05 -21.81
CA VAL A 77 17.88 11.67 -20.61
C VAL A 77 16.99 11.23 -19.44
N GLU A 78 17.60 10.64 -18.40
CA GLU A 78 16.92 10.05 -17.22
C GLU A 78 15.89 10.98 -16.55
N GLU A 79 15.89 12.27 -16.89
CA GLU A 79 15.00 13.29 -16.37
C GLU A 79 13.60 13.32 -17.02
N ASP A 80 13.37 12.66 -18.17
CA ASP A 80 12.08 12.70 -18.87
C ASP A 80 11.35 11.35 -18.97
N ILE A 81 11.28 10.63 -17.85
CA ILE A 81 10.62 9.32 -17.71
C ILE A 81 9.15 9.34 -18.19
N ASN A 82 8.51 10.50 -18.13
CA ASN A 82 7.10 10.65 -18.51
C ASN A 82 6.92 11.14 -19.96
N GLY A 83 7.98 11.32 -20.75
CA GLY A 83 7.90 11.86 -22.11
C GLY A 83 7.21 13.23 -22.16
N ARG A 84 7.43 14.06 -21.14
CA ARG A 84 6.91 15.43 -21.04
C ARG A 84 7.58 16.31 -22.10
N ASN A 85 8.88 16.18 -22.31
CA ASN A 85 9.61 17.00 -23.27
C ASN A 85 9.20 16.66 -24.70
N ALA A 86 9.10 15.37 -25.04
CA ALA A 86 8.59 14.93 -26.35
C ALA A 86 7.16 15.44 -26.63
N ARG A 87 6.31 15.51 -25.61
CA ARG A 87 4.95 16.09 -25.74
C ARG A 87 4.97 17.61 -25.90
N MET A 88 5.85 18.31 -25.19
CA MET A 88 6.00 19.76 -25.32
C MET A 88 6.57 20.14 -26.70
N GLU A 89 7.58 19.41 -27.17
CA GLU A 89 8.20 19.61 -28.49
C GLU A 89 7.16 19.43 -29.62
N TYR A 90 6.36 18.36 -29.57
CA TYR A 90 5.27 18.17 -30.54
C TYR A 90 4.21 19.27 -30.49
N LEU A 91 3.86 19.77 -29.29
CA LEU A 91 2.88 20.84 -29.15
C LEU A 91 3.43 22.17 -29.66
N GLU A 92 4.71 22.46 -29.44
CA GLU A 92 5.39 23.63 -29.99
C GLU A 92 5.49 23.53 -31.53
N GLU A 93 5.81 22.37 -32.09
CA GLU A 93 5.88 22.21 -33.54
C GLU A 93 4.50 22.36 -34.21
N LYS A 94 3.43 21.92 -33.54
CA LYS A 94 2.06 21.97 -34.10
C LYS A 94 1.30 23.26 -33.83
N TYR A 95 1.57 23.92 -32.71
CA TYR A 95 0.78 25.03 -32.21
C TYR A 95 1.62 26.23 -31.75
N GLY A 96 2.95 26.10 -31.74
CA GLY A 96 3.85 27.24 -31.64
C GLY A 96 3.75 28.07 -32.91
N LYS A 97 3.54 29.37 -32.75
CA LYS A 97 3.56 30.33 -33.86
C LYS A 97 4.97 30.62 -34.33
#